data_AF-A0A8H3DAR1-F1
#
_entry.id   AF-A0A8H3DAR1-F1
#
_cell.length_a   1.000
_cell.length_b   1.000
_cell.length_c   1.000
_cell.angle_alpha   90.00
_cell.angle_beta   90.00
_cell.angle_gamma   90.00
#
_symmetry.space_group_name_H-M   'P 1'
#
loop_
_entity.id
_entity.type
_entity.pdbx_description
1 polymer ?
#
loop_
_entity_poly.entity_id
_entity_poly.type
_entity_poly.pdbx_seq_one_letter_code
_entity_poly.pdbx_strand_id
1 'polypeptide(L)'
;MADTLLPRGGRKTDNQHEPEATNSGYHKPLPDPFGFNGGRGKFEGGLPAKPLVELEMTRLSAEIRRKYSWWTKYRDESILIKWREEALAQASLMDESHIDYVLKELDGYANLRDEASGAEVSCYDKIWQSDTLIRASLKEQLVAGVAKLENVPESEKDWHPRSNGQVLDLVHPSLYPIVYGHTLSYPEDSNDRDSTAFQARLRPPVPKKRSRSFFHSGDVYYISERFQWLPTDFEVSEDGLSVKRMSYINNLHPLKHEGLYNAIEALIAAYVPLFERVLTDSIPDNGAIPERTFNGYSYNHEAYERSPDIRNYHESDYDQLDRDHEEWAEGRPIILPHIQDGGYKAGSLEKRDIKYTLRGRTIQTPEEPTYSG
;
A
#
# COMPACT_ATOMS: atom_id res chain seq x y z
N MET A 1 20.56 -60.56 6.02
CA MET A 1 20.55 -60.13 7.43
C MET A 1 20.77 -58.63 7.40
N ALA A 2 19.69 -57.86 7.23
CA ALA A 2 18.90 -57.34 8.34
C ALA A 2 19.70 -56.28 9.10
N ASP A 3 19.53 -55.02 8.70
CA ASP A 3 19.64 -53.92 9.65
C ASP A 3 18.48 -52.96 9.43
N THR A 4 17.91 -52.61 10.57
CA THR A 4 16.49 -52.37 10.78
C THR A 4 16.22 -50.87 10.76
N LEU A 5 15.28 -50.44 9.90
CA LEU A 5 14.72 -49.10 9.89
C LEU A 5 14.02 -48.81 11.22
N LEU A 6 14.53 -47.85 11.99
CA LEU A 6 13.84 -47.23 13.12
C LEU A 6 12.97 -46.07 12.60
N PRO A 7 11.66 -46.03 12.89
CA PRO A 7 10.79 -44.93 12.46
C PRO A 7 11.00 -43.70 13.35
N ARG A 8 11.30 -42.55 12.73
CA ARG A 8 11.24 -41.26 13.40
C ARG A 8 9.77 -40.91 13.66
N GLY A 9 9.47 -40.78 14.95
CA GLY A 9 8.13 -40.69 15.50
C GLY A 9 7.26 -39.57 14.92
N GLY A 10 5.99 -39.91 14.73
CA GLY A 10 4.93 -38.96 14.48
C GLY A 10 4.79 -37.97 15.64
N ARG A 11 4.76 -36.68 15.31
CA ARG A 11 4.24 -35.66 16.23
C ARG A 11 2.72 -35.73 16.16
N LYS A 12 2.13 -36.12 17.29
CA LYS A 12 0.70 -36.06 17.56
C LYS A 12 0.18 -34.64 17.32
N THR A 13 -0.88 -34.56 16.54
CA THR A 13 -1.83 -33.47 16.47
C THR A 13 -2.62 -33.43 17.78
N ASP A 14 -2.48 -32.36 18.56
CA ASP A 14 -3.46 -31.99 19.58
C ASP A 14 -3.26 -30.52 19.97
N ASN A 15 -4.05 -29.65 19.32
CA ASN A 15 -5.05 -28.81 19.99
C ASN A 15 -5.62 -27.87 18.93
N GLN A 16 -6.87 -28.12 18.56
CA GLN A 16 -7.74 -27.10 18.01
C GLN A 16 -7.92 -26.04 19.11
N HIS A 17 -7.16 -24.97 19.03
CA HIS A 17 -7.64 -23.67 19.50
C HIS A 17 -8.10 -22.96 18.24
N GLU A 18 -9.43 -22.85 18.10
CA GLU A 18 -9.99 -21.73 17.33
C GLU A 18 -9.32 -20.46 17.89
N PRO A 19 -8.72 -19.60 17.04
CA PRO A 19 -8.27 -18.32 17.53
C PRO A 19 -9.52 -17.56 17.96
N GLU A 20 -9.71 -17.42 19.28
CA GLU A 20 -10.51 -16.32 19.81
C GLU A 20 -10.00 -15.07 19.11
N ALA A 21 -10.90 -14.32 18.46
CA ALA A 21 -10.57 -13.03 17.88
C ALA A 21 -10.11 -12.11 19.03
N THR A 22 -8.82 -12.13 19.32
CA THR A 22 -8.24 -11.31 20.37
C THR A 22 -8.40 -9.87 19.93
N ASN A 23 -9.25 -9.13 20.66
CA ASN A 23 -9.45 -7.69 20.49
C ASN A 23 -8.18 -6.86 20.80
N SER A 24 -7.03 -7.50 21.05
CA SER A 24 -5.73 -6.85 21.11
C SER A 24 -5.31 -6.50 19.68
N GLY A 25 -5.35 -5.21 19.35
CA GLY A 25 -4.95 -4.72 18.03
C GLY A 25 -3.53 -5.14 17.64
N TYR A 26 -3.20 -5.01 16.36
CA TYR A 26 -1.82 -5.20 15.91
C TYR A 26 -0.90 -4.12 16.49
N HIS A 27 0.19 -4.55 17.13
CA HIS A 27 1.15 -3.66 17.82
C HIS A 27 2.57 -3.71 17.27
N LYS A 28 2.85 -4.58 16.29
CA LYS A 28 4.16 -4.63 15.63
C LYS A 28 4.24 -3.55 14.54
N PRO A 29 5.44 -3.14 14.12
CA PRO A 29 5.59 -2.33 12.91
C PRO A 29 4.98 -3.03 11.70
N LEU A 30 4.37 -2.25 10.81
CA LEU A 30 3.97 -2.72 9.49
C LEU A 30 5.19 -2.79 8.57
N PRO A 31 5.17 -3.62 7.51
CA PRO A 31 6.25 -3.68 6.55
C PRO A 31 6.51 -2.30 5.91
N ASP A 32 7.78 -1.99 5.66
CA ASP A 32 8.17 -0.72 5.04
C ASP A 32 7.66 -0.67 3.60
N PRO A 33 6.75 0.27 3.23
CA PRO A 33 6.23 0.37 1.88
C PRO A 33 7.31 0.71 0.85
N PHE A 34 8.47 1.23 1.28
CA PHE A 34 9.63 1.55 0.44
C PHE A 34 10.77 0.54 0.60
N GLY A 35 10.58 -0.51 1.41
CA GLY A 35 11.58 -1.55 1.63
C GLY A 35 11.81 -2.38 0.38
N PHE A 36 13.07 -2.49 -0.07
CA PHE A 36 13.44 -3.41 -1.14
C PHE A 36 13.56 -4.84 -0.62
N ASN A 37 12.96 -5.80 -1.33
CA ASN A 37 13.14 -7.24 -1.07
C ASN A 37 14.57 -7.66 -1.48
N GLY A 38 15.56 -7.30 -0.67
CA GLY A 38 16.95 -7.73 -0.84
C GLY A 38 17.09 -9.18 -0.40
N GLY A 39 17.56 -10.06 -1.30
CA GLY A 39 17.65 -11.51 -1.10
C GLY A 39 18.56 -12.03 0.03
N ARG A 40 18.97 -11.19 0.99
CA ARG A 40 19.66 -11.61 2.23
C ARG A 40 19.24 -10.74 3.41
N GLY A 41 18.05 -11.00 3.94
CA GLY A 41 17.74 -10.90 5.36
C GLY A 41 17.63 -9.50 5.97
N LYS A 42 16.45 -9.24 6.52
CA LYS A 42 16.07 -8.22 7.52
C LYS A 42 15.45 -6.91 7.03
N PHE A 43 15.19 -6.77 5.74
CA PHE A 43 14.28 -5.74 5.23
C PHE A 43 13.34 -6.39 4.21
N GLU A 44 12.08 -6.58 4.62
CA GLU A 44 10.97 -7.12 3.84
C GLU A 44 9.88 -6.06 3.85
N GLY A 45 9.32 -5.68 2.71
CA GLY A 45 8.24 -4.69 2.75
C GLY A 45 7.56 -4.35 1.44
N GLY A 46 8.32 -4.30 0.35
CA GLY A 46 7.74 -4.16 -0.99
C GLY A 46 6.91 -5.39 -1.37
N LEU A 47 5.80 -5.18 -2.06
CA LEU A 47 5.11 -6.28 -2.75
C LEU A 47 6.09 -6.97 -3.70
N PRO A 48 6.14 -8.31 -3.75
CA PRO A 48 7.00 -9.00 -4.71
C PRO A 48 6.60 -8.59 -6.13
N ALA A 49 7.59 -8.53 -7.02
CA ALA A 49 7.31 -8.34 -8.44
C ALA A 49 6.42 -9.48 -8.94
N LYS A 50 5.32 -9.13 -9.61
CA LYS A 50 4.35 -10.09 -10.15
C LYS A 50 4.72 -10.45 -11.60
N PRO A 51 4.64 -11.73 -12.00
CA PRO A 51 4.76 -12.12 -13.40
C PRO A 51 3.68 -11.46 -14.26
N LEU A 52 3.93 -11.34 -15.58
CA LEU A 52 2.98 -10.73 -16.51
C LEU A 52 1.61 -11.43 -16.52
N VAL A 53 1.57 -12.75 -16.37
CA VAL A 53 0.31 -13.50 -16.26
C VAL A 53 -0.48 -13.13 -15.00
N GLU A 54 0.20 -12.95 -13.86
CA GLU A 54 -0.44 -12.53 -12.60
C GLU A 54 -0.98 -11.09 -12.68
N LEU A 55 -0.28 -10.21 -13.39
CA LEU A 55 -0.76 -8.86 -13.69
C LEU A 55 -1.98 -8.88 -14.60
N GLU A 56 -2.02 -9.77 -15.59
CA GLU A 56 -3.17 -9.96 -16.47
C GLU A 56 -4.39 -10.51 -15.70
N MET A 57 -4.19 -11.49 -14.83
CA MET A 57 -5.23 -12.00 -13.92
C MET A 57 -5.77 -10.91 -12.99
N THR A 58 -4.86 -10.14 -12.38
CA THR A 58 -5.23 -9.02 -11.49
C THR A 58 -6.06 -7.99 -12.25
N ARG A 59 -5.68 -7.67 -13.51
CA ARG A 59 -6.43 -6.79 -14.39
C ARG A 59 -7.82 -7.35 -14.69
N LEU A 60 -7.94 -8.62 -15.09
CA LEU A 60 -9.23 -9.24 -15.38
C LEU A 60 -10.18 -9.16 -14.17
N SER A 61 -9.67 -9.53 -12.99
CA SER A 61 -10.40 -9.43 -11.72
C SER A 61 -10.90 -8.00 -11.47
N ALA A 62 -10.01 -7.01 -11.60
CA ALA A 62 -10.36 -5.61 -11.42
C ALA A 62 -11.41 -5.10 -12.44
N GLU A 63 -11.29 -5.46 -13.72
CA GLU A 63 -12.26 -5.04 -14.75
C GLU A 63 -13.65 -5.63 -14.54
N ILE A 64 -13.73 -6.88 -14.08
CA ILE A 64 -15.02 -7.48 -13.70
C ILE A 64 -15.61 -6.73 -12.51
N ARG A 65 -14.81 -6.47 -11.48
CA ARG A 65 -15.24 -5.77 -10.25
C ARG A 65 -15.54 -4.28 -10.45
N ARG A 66 -15.14 -3.67 -11.57
CA ARG A 66 -15.57 -2.32 -11.97
C ARG A 66 -16.98 -2.28 -12.56
N LYS A 67 -17.54 -3.41 -12.97
CA LYS A 67 -18.91 -3.43 -13.52
C LYS A 67 -19.89 -3.11 -12.39
N TYR A 68 -20.85 -2.22 -12.67
CA TYR A 68 -21.90 -1.88 -11.70
C TYR A 68 -22.60 -3.14 -11.17
N SER A 69 -22.71 -3.25 -9.84
CA SER A 69 -23.29 -4.39 -9.12
C SER A 69 -22.67 -5.76 -9.46
N TRP A 70 -21.37 -5.80 -9.73
CA TRP A 70 -20.64 -7.05 -10.03
C TRP A 70 -20.86 -8.12 -8.95
N TRP A 71 -20.91 -7.72 -7.67
CA TRP A 71 -21.10 -8.62 -6.52
C TRP A 71 -22.48 -9.28 -6.49
N THR A 72 -23.47 -8.76 -7.23
CA THR A 72 -24.75 -9.47 -7.43
C THR A 72 -24.69 -10.31 -8.70
N LYS A 73 -24.08 -9.77 -9.75
CA LYS A 73 -24.02 -10.38 -11.09
C LYS A 73 -23.16 -11.63 -11.16
N TYR A 74 -22.10 -11.75 -10.35
CA TYR A 74 -21.25 -12.94 -10.38
C TYR A 74 -21.98 -14.22 -9.96
N ARG A 75 -23.14 -14.10 -9.28
CA ARG A 75 -23.98 -15.24 -8.89
C ARG A 75 -24.87 -15.74 -10.03
N ASP A 76 -24.95 -15.02 -11.15
CA ASP A 76 -25.70 -15.43 -12.33
C ASP A 76 -24.79 -16.22 -13.27
N GLU A 77 -25.11 -17.51 -13.44
CA GLU A 77 -24.34 -18.44 -14.26
C GLU A 77 -24.26 -17.98 -15.73
N SER A 78 -25.31 -17.37 -16.27
CA SER A 78 -25.31 -16.87 -17.65
C SER A 78 -24.34 -15.70 -17.83
N ILE A 79 -24.20 -14.86 -16.80
CA ILE A 79 -23.25 -13.76 -16.78
C ILE A 79 -21.82 -14.29 -16.65
N LEU A 80 -21.58 -15.28 -15.78
CA LEU A 80 -20.27 -15.91 -15.64
C LEU A 80 -19.80 -16.57 -16.93
N ILE A 81 -20.68 -17.30 -17.63
CA ILE A 81 -20.37 -17.90 -18.94
C ILE A 81 -19.93 -16.82 -19.92
N LYS A 82 -20.68 -15.71 -20.00
CA LYS A 82 -20.34 -14.60 -20.88
C LYS A 82 -19.01 -13.95 -20.53
N TRP A 83 -18.74 -13.69 -19.24
CA TRP A 83 -17.46 -13.12 -18.82
C TRP A 83 -16.29 -14.07 -19.09
N ARG A 84 -16.50 -15.38 -18.96
CA ARG A 84 -15.50 -16.40 -19.31
C ARG A 84 -15.18 -16.36 -20.80
N GLU A 85 -16.19 -16.33 -21.67
CA GLU A 85 -16.01 -16.22 -23.12
C GLU A 85 -15.27 -14.93 -23.52
N GLU A 86 -15.66 -13.79 -22.94
CA GLU A 86 -14.98 -12.51 -23.15
C GLU A 86 -13.51 -12.56 -22.69
N ALA A 87 -13.24 -13.16 -21.53
CA ALA A 87 -11.89 -13.30 -20.99
C ALA A 87 -11.01 -14.20 -21.87
N LEU A 88 -11.54 -15.33 -22.35
CA LEU A 88 -10.83 -16.24 -23.26
C LEU A 88 -10.49 -15.56 -24.58
N ALA A 89 -11.40 -14.74 -25.13
CA ALA A 89 -11.16 -14.02 -26.37
C ALA A 89 -10.13 -12.89 -26.23
N GLN A 90 -9.91 -12.38 -25.02
CA GLN A 90 -8.99 -11.27 -24.72
C GLN A 90 -7.67 -11.70 -24.08
N ALA A 91 -7.56 -12.97 -23.67
CA ALA A 91 -6.38 -13.50 -22.99
C ALA A 91 -5.15 -13.47 -23.91
N SER A 92 -4.06 -12.91 -23.39
CA SER A 92 -2.76 -12.83 -24.04
C SER A 92 -1.79 -13.87 -23.48
N LEU A 93 -1.72 -14.02 -22.15
CA LEU A 93 -0.82 -14.95 -21.45
C LEU A 93 -1.57 -15.97 -20.59
N MET A 94 -2.84 -15.71 -20.28
CA MET A 94 -3.68 -16.61 -19.47
C MET A 94 -4.20 -17.80 -20.27
N ASP A 95 -4.20 -18.97 -19.63
CA ASP A 95 -4.98 -20.13 -20.07
C ASP A 95 -6.34 -20.23 -19.36
N GLU A 96 -7.13 -21.27 -19.68
CA GLU A 96 -8.45 -21.50 -19.07
C GLU A 96 -8.40 -21.59 -17.54
N SER A 97 -7.35 -22.19 -16.97
CA SER A 97 -7.23 -22.36 -15.52
C SER A 97 -7.04 -21.03 -14.80
N HIS A 98 -6.33 -20.08 -15.42
CA HIS A 98 -6.15 -18.74 -14.89
C HIS A 98 -7.47 -17.97 -14.86
N ILE A 99 -8.23 -18.03 -15.96
CA ILE A 99 -9.53 -17.37 -16.06
C ILE A 99 -10.51 -17.97 -15.05
N ASP A 100 -10.57 -19.30 -14.94
CA ASP A 100 -11.44 -19.99 -13.99
C ASP A 100 -11.10 -19.64 -12.54
N TYR A 101 -9.82 -19.44 -12.22
CA TYR A 101 -9.40 -18.93 -10.91
C TYR A 101 -9.99 -17.53 -10.67
N VAL A 102 -9.80 -16.60 -11.61
CA VAL A 102 -10.26 -15.21 -11.50
C VAL A 102 -11.79 -15.12 -11.32
N LEU A 103 -12.54 -15.99 -11.99
CA LEU A 103 -14.00 -16.03 -11.82
C LEU A 103 -14.41 -16.58 -10.45
N LYS A 104 -13.69 -17.58 -9.93
CA LYS A 104 -13.97 -18.18 -8.61
C LYS A 104 -13.65 -17.24 -7.45
N GLU A 105 -12.57 -16.46 -7.54
CA GLU A 105 -12.17 -15.54 -6.46
C GLU A 105 -13.15 -14.36 -6.26
N LEU A 106 -14.04 -14.10 -7.23
CA LEU A 106 -15.08 -13.08 -7.11
C LEU A 106 -15.97 -13.31 -5.88
N ASP A 107 -16.16 -14.57 -5.49
CA ASP A 107 -16.89 -14.90 -4.26
C ASP A 107 -16.22 -14.32 -3.02
N GLY A 108 -14.90 -14.48 -2.91
CA GLY A 108 -14.13 -13.95 -1.79
C GLY A 108 -14.16 -12.43 -1.74
N TYR A 109 -14.01 -11.77 -2.88
CA TYR A 109 -14.16 -10.31 -2.93
C TYR A 109 -15.58 -9.84 -2.60
N ALA A 110 -16.61 -10.61 -2.96
CA ALA A 110 -17.99 -10.25 -2.66
C ALA A 110 -18.27 -10.38 -1.16
N ASN A 111 -17.65 -11.37 -0.49
CA ASN A 111 -17.73 -11.55 0.96
C ASN A 111 -16.93 -10.50 1.75
N LEU A 112 -15.86 -9.96 1.16
CA LEU A 112 -15.10 -8.84 1.74
C LEU A 112 -15.82 -7.49 1.66
N ARG A 113 -16.82 -7.36 0.78
CA ARG A 113 -17.57 -6.12 0.61
C ARG A 113 -18.44 -5.84 1.83
N ASP A 114 -18.32 -4.64 2.37
CA ASP A 114 -19.20 -4.14 3.42
C ASP A 114 -20.39 -3.41 2.80
N GLU A 115 -21.59 -3.97 2.99
CA GLU A 115 -22.81 -3.41 2.42
C GLU A 115 -23.19 -2.06 3.01
N ALA A 116 -22.94 -1.84 4.31
CA ALA A 116 -23.35 -0.63 5.00
C ALA A 116 -22.53 0.60 4.56
N SER A 117 -21.22 0.43 4.44
CA SER A 117 -20.33 1.51 3.99
C SER A 117 -20.10 1.53 2.48
N GLY A 118 -20.43 0.44 1.78
CA GLY A 118 -20.05 0.21 0.38
C GLY A 118 -18.56 -0.05 0.18
N ALA A 119 -17.80 -0.29 1.25
CA ALA A 119 -16.36 -0.55 1.16
C ALA A 119 -16.08 -1.90 0.49
N GLU A 120 -15.20 -1.89 -0.51
CA GLU A 120 -14.75 -3.09 -1.22
C GLU A 120 -13.28 -2.98 -1.62
N VAL A 121 -12.65 -4.12 -1.88
CA VAL A 121 -11.29 -4.14 -2.45
C VAL A 121 -11.35 -3.54 -3.86
N SER A 122 -10.41 -2.65 -4.17
CA SER A 122 -10.34 -1.92 -5.44
C SER A 122 -9.52 -2.70 -6.48
N CYS A 123 -8.88 -1.99 -7.42
CA CYS A 123 -8.23 -2.54 -8.60
C CYS A 123 -6.96 -3.35 -8.34
N TYR A 124 -6.30 -3.16 -7.19
CA TYR A 124 -5.06 -3.84 -6.83
C TYR A 124 -5.01 -4.19 -5.34
N ASP A 125 -4.00 -4.99 -4.98
CA ASP A 125 -3.77 -5.44 -3.62
C ASP A 125 -3.65 -4.26 -2.64
N LYS A 126 -4.21 -4.41 -1.44
CA LYS A 126 -4.15 -3.42 -0.36
C LYS A 126 -4.74 -2.04 -0.73
N ILE A 127 -5.61 -1.98 -1.73
CA ILE A 127 -6.39 -0.78 -2.07
C ILE A 127 -7.86 -1.06 -1.78
N TRP A 128 -8.49 -0.18 -1.01
CA TRP A 128 -9.92 -0.22 -0.70
C TRP A 128 -10.61 1.04 -1.21
N GLN A 129 -11.86 0.90 -1.63
CA GLN A 129 -12.67 1.99 -2.15
C GLN A 129 -14.08 1.94 -1.61
N SER A 130 -14.81 3.05 -1.71
CA SER A 130 -16.25 3.11 -1.52
C SER A 130 -16.84 4.34 -2.22
N ASP A 131 -17.95 4.14 -2.93
CA ASP A 131 -18.71 5.23 -3.56
C ASP A 131 -19.77 5.84 -2.63
N THR A 132 -20.00 5.24 -1.45
CA THR A 132 -21.09 5.63 -0.53
C THR A 132 -20.61 6.09 0.84
N LEU A 133 -19.31 5.99 1.11
CA LEU A 133 -18.72 6.32 2.41
C LEU A 133 -18.97 7.78 2.83
N ILE A 134 -18.91 8.70 1.87
CA ILE A 134 -19.05 10.13 2.12
C ILE A 134 -20.50 10.57 1.91
N ARG A 135 -21.17 10.94 3.02
CA ARG A 135 -22.53 11.46 2.98
C ARG A 135 -22.61 12.75 2.16
N ALA A 136 -23.73 12.94 1.44
CA ALA A 136 -23.97 14.12 0.62
C ALA A 136 -23.80 15.44 1.39
N SER A 137 -24.30 15.52 2.62
CA SER A 137 -24.17 16.71 3.47
C SER A 137 -22.71 17.05 3.83
N LEU A 138 -21.85 16.05 4.02
CA LEU A 138 -20.42 16.28 4.26
C LEU A 138 -19.73 16.79 2.99
N LYS A 139 -20.07 16.21 1.82
CA LYS A 139 -19.59 16.69 0.53
C LYS A 139 -19.98 18.15 0.29
N GLU A 140 -21.23 18.52 0.56
CA GLU A 140 -21.71 19.91 0.44
C GLU A 140 -20.94 20.87 1.37
N GLN A 141 -20.69 20.48 2.62
CA GLN A 141 -19.88 21.26 3.55
C GLN A 141 -18.44 21.46 3.05
N LEU A 142 -17.82 20.40 2.52
CA LEU A 142 -16.48 20.47 1.95
C LEU A 142 -16.43 21.41 0.75
N VAL A 143 -17.36 21.27 -0.20
CA VAL A 143 -17.46 22.15 -1.39
C VAL A 143 -17.68 23.60 -0.99
N ALA A 144 -18.60 23.87 -0.04
CA ALA A 144 -18.86 25.23 0.43
C ALA A 144 -17.68 25.84 1.19
N GLY A 145 -16.90 25.02 1.91
CA GLY A 145 -15.67 25.43 2.58
C GLY A 145 -14.57 25.77 1.58
N VAL A 146 -14.36 24.90 0.59
CA VAL A 146 -13.36 25.04 -0.49
C VAL A 146 -13.65 26.24 -1.40
N ALA A 147 -14.92 26.50 -1.73
CA ALA A 147 -15.30 27.65 -2.56
C ALA A 147 -14.83 29.00 -2.00
N LYS A 148 -14.63 29.09 -0.67
CA LYS A 148 -14.07 30.30 -0.03
C LYS A 148 -12.58 30.50 -0.34
N LEU A 149 -11.84 29.42 -0.54
CA LEU A 149 -10.43 29.43 -0.94
C LEU A 149 -10.28 29.72 -2.44
N GLU A 150 -11.20 29.23 -3.26
CA GLU A 150 -11.23 29.47 -4.70
C GLU A 150 -11.58 30.93 -5.05
N ASN A 151 -12.39 31.57 -4.21
CA ASN A 151 -12.90 32.92 -4.42
C ASN A 151 -11.91 34.01 -3.98
N VAL A 152 -10.73 34.00 -4.59
CA VAL A 152 -9.69 35.03 -4.49
C VAL A 152 -9.52 35.76 -5.82
N PRO A 153 -8.97 37.00 -5.86
CA PRO A 153 -8.63 37.67 -7.11
C PRO A 153 -7.76 36.78 -8.01
N GLU A 154 -7.93 36.88 -9.33
CA GLU A 154 -7.20 36.01 -10.29
C GLU A 154 -5.67 36.09 -10.13
N SER A 155 -5.14 37.25 -9.74
CA SER A 155 -3.71 37.45 -9.45
C SER A 155 -3.21 36.75 -8.20
N GLU A 156 -4.10 36.31 -7.32
CA GLU A 156 -3.82 35.60 -6.07
C GLU A 156 -4.06 34.09 -6.19
N LYS A 157 -4.57 33.61 -7.33
CA LYS A 157 -4.76 32.18 -7.57
C LYS A 157 -3.42 31.47 -7.76
N ASP A 158 -3.15 30.48 -6.92
CA ASP A 158 -1.95 29.66 -6.97
C ASP A 158 -2.11 28.52 -7.98
N TRP A 159 -1.91 28.84 -9.26
CA TRP A 159 -1.98 27.85 -10.33
C TRP A 159 -0.77 26.93 -10.31
N HIS A 160 -1.02 25.62 -10.21
CA HIS A 160 0.05 24.63 -10.12
C HIS A 160 1.02 24.76 -11.31
N PRO A 161 2.34 24.82 -11.07
CA PRO A 161 3.31 24.96 -12.15
C PRO A 161 3.17 23.84 -13.18
N ARG A 162 3.23 24.21 -14.47
CA ARG A 162 3.11 23.28 -15.62
C ARG A 162 1.73 22.63 -15.77
N SER A 163 0.70 23.12 -15.07
CA SER A 163 -0.69 22.66 -15.26
C SER A 163 -1.44 23.34 -16.40
N ASN A 164 -0.84 24.33 -17.07
CA ASN A 164 -1.54 25.17 -18.06
C ASN A 164 -2.84 25.81 -17.52
N GLY A 165 -2.85 26.20 -16.23
CA GLY A 165 -4.01 26.82 -15.58
C GLY A 165 -5.19 25.86 -15.36
N GLN A 166 -4.92 24.56 -15.22
CA GLN A 166 -5.95 23.53 -15.01
C GLN A 166 -6.05 23.06 -13.56
N VAL A 167 -4.98 23.23 -12.78
CA VAL A 167 -4.91 22.76 -11.40
C VAL A 167 -4.63 23.96 -10.50
N LEU A 168 -5.57 24.25 -9.61
CA LEU A 168 -5.48 25.33 -8.64
C LEU A 168 -5.13 24.75 -7.27
N ASP A 169 -4.02 25.17 -6.69
CA ASP A 169 -3.58 24.74 -5.36
C ASP A 169 -4.26 25.59 -4.29
N LEU A 170 -5.20 25.00 -3.55
CA LEU A 170 -6.00 25.72 -2.55
C LEU A 170 -5.36 25.72 -1.17
N VAL A 171 -4.72 24.61 -0.82
CA VAL A 171 -3.93 24.43 0.39
C VAL A 171 -2.63 23.76 -0.06
N HIS A 172 -1.58 24.56 -0.21
CA HIS A 172 -0.32 24.08 -0.79
C HIS A 172 0.67 23.74 0.34
N PRO A 173 1.16 22.48 0.45
CA PRO A 173 2.02 22.06 1.57
C PRO A 173 3.37 22.78 1.62
N SER A 174 3.86 23.28 0.48
CA SER A 174 5.08 24.10 0.40
C SER A 174 4.89 25.59 0.67
N LEU A 175 3.67 26.08 0.97
CA LEU A 175 3.49 27.45 1.43
C LEU A 175 3.70 27.51 2.95
N TYR A 176 4.45 28.51 3.41
CA TYR A 176 4.81 28.68 4.83
C TYR A 176 5.48 27.46 5.50
N PRO A 177 6.45 26.77 4.84
CA PRO A 177 7.17 25.67 5.47
C PRO A 177 8.09 26.23 6.58
N ILE A 178 8.60 25.33 7.42
CA ILE A 178 9.79 25.65 8.20
C ILE A 178 10.94 25.86 7.22
N VAL A 179 11.67 26.95 7.37
CA VAL A 179 12.96 27.20 6.73
C VAL A 179 13.98 27.30 7.84
N TYR A 180 14.85 26.31 7.95
CA TYR A 180 15.79 26.24 9.07
C TYR A 180 16.74 27.44 9.07
N GLY A 181 17.05 27.94 10.26
CA GLY A 181 17.82 29.17 10.43
C GLY A 181 17.06 30.47 10.11
N HIS A 182 15.82 30.40 9.61
CA HIS A 182 14.99 31.57 9.30
C HIS A 182 13.66 31.57 10.04
N THR A 183 12.95 30.45 10.06
CA THR A 183 11.69 30.30 10.79
C THR A 183 11.94 30.40 12.28
N LEU A 184 11.20 31.33 12.88
CA LEU A 184 11.22 31.57 14.31
C LEU A 184 10.28 30.60 15.03
N SER A 185 10.58 30.28 16.28
CA SER A 185 9.77 29.46 17.16
C SER A 185 9.78 30.01 18.58
N TYR A 186 8.79 29.60 19.37
CA TYR A 186 8.88 29.74 20.82
C TYR A 186 9.96 28.78 21.35
N PRO A 187 10.69 29.15 22.42
CA PRO A 187 11.53 28.20 23.13
C PRO A 187 10.68 27.03 23.64
N GLU A 188 11.18 25.81 23.49
CA GLU A 188 10.45 24.57 23.81
C GLU A 188 10.01 24.52 25.29
N ASP A 189 10.87 25.03 26.18
CA ASP A 189 10.63 25.07 27.63
C ASP A 189 9.85 26.32 28.11
N SER A 190 9.38 27.16 27.19
CA SER A 190 8.69 28.41 27.54
C SER A 190 7.20 28.35 27.26
N ASN A 191 6.41 28.63 28.30
CA ASN A 191 4.97 28.88 28.16
C ASN A 191 4.66 30.33 27.76
N ASP A 192 5.68 31.19 27.64
CA ASP A 192 5.49 32.56 27.18
C ASP A 192 5.13 32.57 25.69
N ARG A 193 3.93 33.06 25.38
CA ARG A 193 3.39 33.18 24.03
C ARG A 193 3.33 34.63 23.56
N ASP A 194 4.07 35.54 24.21
CA ASP A 194 4.27 36.87 23.69
C ASP A 194 5.07 36.81 22.38
N SER A 195 4.63 37.58 21.41
CA SER A 195 5.32 37.85 20.14
C SER A 195 6.81 38.19 20.31
N THR A 196 7.20 38.78 21.43
CA THR A 196 8.60 39.14 21.73
C THR A 196 9.48 37.95 22.12
N ALA A 197 8.87 36.85 22.60
CA ALA A 197 9.53 35.60 22.98
C ALA A 197 9.84 34.69 21.76
N PHE A 198 9.31 35.04 20.58
CA PHE A 198 9.45 34.31 19.33
C PHE A 198 10.82 34.55 18.65
N GLN A 199 11.91 34.11 19.29
CA GLN A 199 13.28 34.41 18.83
C GLN A 199 14.13 33.17 18.53
N ALA A 200 13.69 31.97 18.92
CA ALA A 200 14.43 30.76 18.64
C ALA A 200 14.36 30.45 17.14
N ARG A 201 15.47 30.06 16.53
CA ARG A 201 15.50 29.64 15.12
C ARG A 201 15.55 28.13 15.05
N LEU A 202 14.58 27.54 14.36
CA LEU A 202 14.53 26.09 14.18
C LEU A 202 15.77 25.62 13.41
N ARG A 203 16.27 24.46 13.79
CA ARG A 203 17.41 23.78 13.17
C ARG A 203 16.94 22.45 12.58
N PRO A 204 17.61 21.95 11.53
CA PRO A 204 17.29 20.64 11.01
C PRO A 204 17.50 19.57 12.11
N PRO A 205 16.72 18.48 12.09
CA PRO A 205 16.92 17.37 13.00
C PRO A 205 18.35 16.84 12.84
N VAL A 206 19.00 16.52 13.95
CA VAL A 206 20.34 15.91 13.93
C VAL A 206 20.16 14.43 13.66
N PRO A 207 20.70 13.88 12.55
CA PRO A 207 20.58 12.45 12.28
C PRO A 207 21.14 11.64 13.45
N LYS A 208 20.36 10.66 13.94
CA LYS A 208 20.84 9.73 14.97
C LYS A 208 22.11 9.05 14.42
N LYS A 209 23.16 8.96 15.27
CA LYS A 209 24.55 8.63 14.89
C LYS A 209 24.63 7.56 13.79
N ARG A 210 25.36 7.89 12.71
CA ARG A 210 25.76 6.98 11.62
C ARG A 210 26.14 5.61 12.17
N SER A 211 25.34 4.58 11.89
CA SER A 211 25.85 3.22 11.91
C SER A 211 27.02 3.15 10.93
N ARG A 212 28.16 2.58 11.35
CA ARG A 212 29.36 2.39 10.49
C ARG A 212 29.14 1.40 9.34
N SER A 213 27.92 0.90 9.17
CA SER A 213 27.53 0.05 8.04
C SER A 213 27.23 0.90 6.81
N PHE A 214 27.96 0.66 5.71
CA PHE A 214 27.74 1.26 4.39
C PHE A 214 26.34 0.99 3.81
N PHE A 215 25.53 0.13 4.44
CA PHE A 215 24.20 -0.28 3.98
C PHE A 215 23.05 0.36 4.77
N HIS A 216 23.29 1.33 5.66
CA HIS A 216 22.27 1.88 6.57
C HIS A 216 22.08 3.40 6.44
N SER A 217 22.41 4.00 5.29
CA SER A 217 22.26 5.45 5.06
C SER A 217 20.88 5.87 4.54
N GLY A 218 19.80 5.19 4.96
CA GLY A 218 18.43 5.51 4.52
C GLY A 218 17.93 6.86 5.06
N ASP A 219 18.27 7.17 6.32
CA ASP A 219 17.76 8.36 7.02
C ASP A 219 18.15 9.68 6.36
N VAL A 220 19.25 9.73 5.59
CA VAL A 220 19.76 10.97 4.97
C VAL A 220 19.02 11.32 3.69
N TYR A 221 18.34 10.37 3.03
CA TYR A 221 17.71 10.63 1.73
C TYR A 221 16.38 11.41 1.85
N TYR A 222 15.66 11.25 2.97
CA TYR A 222 14.32 11.82 3.16
C TYR A 222 14.30 13.06 4.06
N ILE A 223 15.41 13.41 4.70
CA ILE A 223 15.52 14.56 5.60
C ILE A 223 16.16 15.73 4.85
N SER A 224 15.42 16.84 4.74
CA SER A 224 15.95 18.09 4.20
C SER A 224 16.66 18.88 5.30
N GLU A 225 17.90 19.30 5.05
CA GLU A 225 18.64 20.20 5.97
C GLU A 225 18.19 21.67 5.85
N ARG A 226 17.30 21.98 4.90
CA ARG A 226 16.95 23.35 4.53
C ARG A 226 15.55 23.77 4.97
N PHE A 227 14.58 22.89 4.79
CA PHE A 227 13.17 23.20 5.01
C PHE A 227 12.37 21.94 5.30
N GLN A 228 11.22 22.12 5.94
CA GLN A 228 10.35 21.04 6.35
C GLN A 228 8.89 21.48 6.22
N TRP A 229 8.04 20.63 5.66
CA TRP A 229 6.60 20.87 5.64
C TRP A 229 6.03 20.75 7.05
N LEU A 230 4.99 21.53 7.34
CA LEU A 230 4.31 21.55 8.64
C LEU A 230 3.01 20.76 8.55
N PRO A 231 3.02 19.47 8.90
CA PRO A 231 1.79 18.70 8.88
C PRO A 231 0.90 19.00 10.07
N THR A 232 -0.34 18.53 9.95
CA THR A 232 -1.30 18.50 11.04
C THR A 232 -1.53 17.07 11.45
N ASP A 233 -1.29 16.80 12.72
CA ASP A 233 -1.62 15.53 13.34
C ASP A 233 -3.13 15.45 13.64
N PHE A 234 -3.68 14.25 13.53
CA PHE A 234 -5.10 13.98 13.75
C PHE A 234 -5.28 12.84 14.75
N GLU A 235 -5.89 13.14 15.90
CA GLU A 235 -6.24 12.16 16.92
C GLU A 235 -7.57 11.50 16.58
N VAL A 236 -7.59 10.17 16.58
CA VAL A 236 -8.80 9.36 16.40
C VAL A 236 -9.35 9.02 17.79
N SER A 237 -10.66 9.21 18.00
CA SER A 237 -11.29 8.90 19.28
C SER A 237 -11.21 7.42 19.65
N GLU A 238 -11.37 7.12 20.95
CA GLU A 238 -11.35 5.74 21.48
C GLU A 238 -12.40 4.82 20.84
N ASP A 239 -13.54 5.37 20.40
CA ASP A 239 -14.57 4.62 19.67
C ASP A 239 -14.29 4.53 18.15
N GLY A 240 -13.34 5.30 17.63
CA GLY A 240 -12.99 5.38 16.22
C GLY A 240 -13.99 6.14 15.34
N LEU A 241 -14.96 6.83 15.95
CA LEU A 241 -16.07 7.47 15.23
C LEU A 241 -15.81 8.94 14.90
N SER A 242 -14.83 9.56 15.56
CA SER A 242 -14.49 10.97 15.37
C SER A 242 -12.99 11.18 15.29
N VAL A 243 -12.61 12.27 14.64
CA VAL A 243 -11.21 12.67 14.48
C VAL A 243 -11.08 14.13 14.86
N LYS A 244 -10.01 14.47 15.58
CA LYS A 244 -9.69 15.82 16.00
C LYS A 244 -8.30 16.21 15.51
N ARG A 245 -8.19 17.37 14.88
CA ARG A 245 -6.88 17.96 14.59
C ARG A 245 -6.19 18.39 15.89
N MET A 246 -4.90 18.14 15.98
CA MET A 246 -4.08 18.56 17.13
C MET A 246 -3.55 19.99 16.98
N SER A 247 -3.49 20.48 15.74
CA SER A 247 -2.97 21.80 15.40
C SER A 247 -3.76 22.43 14.23
N TYR A 248 -3.36 23.63 13.82
CA TYR A 248 -3.90 24.24 12.61
C TYR A 248 -3.34 23.52 11.38
N ILE A 249 -4.12 23.51 10.30
CA ILE A 249 -3.70 23.11 8.96
C ILE A 249 -2.94 24.27 8.37
N ASN A 250 -1.67 24.03 8.05
CA ASN A 250 -0.81 25.03 7.44
C ASN A 250 -1.48 25.60 6.17
N ASN A 251 -1.30 26.89 5.91
CA ASN A 251 -1.98 27.64 4.84
C ASN A 251 -3.52 27.77 4.99
N LEU A 252 -4.15 27.25 6.05
CA LEU A 252 -5.59 27.39 6.31
C LEU A 252 -5.91 28.14 7.61
N HIS A 253 -6.51 29.33 7.51
CA HIS A 253 -6.80 30.15 8.70
C HIS A 253 -7.87 29.51 9.63
N PRO A 254 -7.57 29.28 10.92
CA PRO A 254 -8.44 28.51 11.84
C PRO A 254 -9.79 29.16 12.14
N LEU A 255 -9.83 30.47 12.35
CA LEU A 255 -11.11 31.17 12.64
C LEU A 255 -11.95 31.43 11.38
N LYS A 256 -11.33 31.89 10.29
CA LYS A 256 -12.05 32.19 9.04
C LYS A 256 -12.62 30.96 8.35
N HIS A 257 -11.95 29.81 8.50
CA HIS A 257 -12.29 28.56 7.81
C HIS A 257 -12.73 27.46 8.76
N GLU A 258 -13.26 27.79 9.94
CA GLU A 258 -13.69 26.81 10.97
C GLU A 258 -14.59 25.70 10.40
N GLY A 259 -15.56 26.06 9.55
CA GLY A 259 -16.44 25.08 8.90
C GLY A 259 -15.69 24.09 7.99
N LEU A 260 -14.63 24.54 7.30
CA LEU A 260 -13.80 23.66 6.46
C LEU A 260 -12.93 22.74 7.33
N TYR A 261 -12.41 23.24 8.44
CA TYR A 261 -11.71 22.40 9.42
C TYR A 261 -12.59 21.26 9.95
N ASN A 262 -13.83 21.56 10.34
CA ASN A 262 -14.77 20.55 10.83
C ASN A 262 -15.13 19.54 9.72
N ALA A 263 -15.25 20.00 8.47
CA ALA A 263 -15.48 19.11 7.32
C ALA A 263 -14.28 18.18 7.05
N ILE A 264 -13.03 18.68 7.18
CA ILE A 264 -11.82 17.86 7.03
C ILE A 264 -11.73 16.80 8.14
N GLU A 265 -11.99 17.18 9.39
CA GLU A 265 -12.05 16.23 10.53
C GLU A 265 -13.08 15.13 10.28
N ALA A 266 -14.30 15.50 9.87
CA ALA A 266 -15.36 14.54 9.56
C ALA A 266 -15.02 13.67 8.32
N LEU A 267 -14.30 14.22 7.35
CA LEU A 267 -13.82 13.47 6.18
C LEU A 267 -12.81 12.40 6.62
N ILE A 268 -11.79 12.77 7.38
CA ILE A 268 -10.77 11.81 7.86
C ILE A 268 -11.43 10.74 8.72
N ALA A 269 -12.36 11.11 9.62
CA ALA A 269 -13.13 10.15 10.41
C ALA A 269 -13.90 9.15 9.53
N ALA A 270 -14.52 9.61 8.44
CA ALA A 270 -15.20 8.74 7.49
C ALA A 270 -14.24 7.76 6.79
N TYR A 271 -12.98 8.16 6.56
CA TYR A 271 -11.95 7.31 5.94
C TYR A 271 -11.28 6.32 6.89
N VAL A 272 -11.39 6.49 8.22
CA VAL A 272 -10.78 5.57 9.22
C VAL A 272 -11.06 4.09 8.91
N PRO A 273 -12.30 3.66 8.60
CA PRO A 273 -12.56 2.25 8.28
C PRO A 273 -11.87 1.75 7.01
N LEU A 274 -11.60 2.63 6.03
CA LEU A 274 -10.82 2.25 4.84
C LEU A 274 -9.33 2.15 5.17
N PHE A 275 -8.80 3.09 5.95
CA PHE A 275 -7.41 3.03 6.42
C PHE A 275 -7.16 1.76 7.23
N GLU A 276 -8.02 1.42 8.18
CA GLU A 276 -7.90 0.19 8.97
C GLU A 276 -7.89 -1.07 8.10
N ARG A 277 -8.66 -1.11 7.01
CA ARG A 277 -8.64 -2.24 6.06
C ARG A 277 -7.34 -2.32 5.27
N VAL A 278 -6.83 -1.20 4.77
CA VAL A 278 -5.51 -1.14 4.10
C VAL A 278 -4.39 -1.58 5.04
N LEU A 279 -4.41 -1.09 6.29
CA LEU A 279 -3.41 -1.44 7.31
C LEU A 279 -3.54 -2.91 7.73
N THR A 280 -4.78 -3.43 7.82
CA THR A 280 -5.05 -4.85 8.08
C THR A 280 -4.51 -5.74 6.95
N ASP A 281 -4.73 -5.38 5.69
CA ASP A 281 -4.18 -6.11 4.55
C ASP A 281 -2.66 -5.97 4.43
N SER A 282 -2.07 -4.98 5.10
CA SER A 282 -0.63 -4.77 5.15
C SER A 282 0.08 -5.66 6.18
N ILE A 283 -0.66 -6.34 7.06
CA ILE A 283 -0.12 -7.31 8.01
C ILE A 283 0.24 -8.61 7.25
N PRO A 284 1.52 -9.04 7.22
CA PRO A 284 1.93 -10.23 6.47
C PRO A 284 1.20 -11.51 6.90
N ASP A 285 0.96 -11.69 8.20
CA ASP A 285 0.31 -12.86 8.78
C ASP A 285 -1.15 -13.05 8.28
N ASN A 286 -1.77 -11.99 7.75
CA ASN A 286 -3.11 -12.06 7.18
C ASN A 286 -3.13 -12.63 5.75
N GLY A 287 -2.00 -12.79 5.07
CA GLY A 287 -1.93 -13.37 3.73
C GLY A 287 -2.86 -12.69 2.73
N ALA A 288 -2.92 -11.35 2.76
CA ALA A 288 -4.00 -10.62 2.10
C ALA A 288 -3.96 -10.60 0.57
N ILE A 289 -2.79 -10.86 0.02
CA ILE A 289 -2.54 -10.87 -1.42
C ILE A 289 -2.81 -12.29 -1.90
N PRO A 290 -3.70 -12.48 -2.88
CA PRO A 290 -3.90 -13.81 -3.47
C PRO A 290 -2.62 -14.27 -4.16
N GLU A 291 -2.10 -15.43 -3.75
CA GLU A 291 -0.98 -16.12 -4.38
C GLU A 291 -1.51 -17.05 -5.49
N ARG A 292 -2.02 -16.47 -6.59
CA ARG A 292 -2.67 -17.25 -7.65
C ARG A 292 -1.68 -18.14 -8.40
N THR A 293 -0.52 -17.56 -8.72
CA THR A 293 0.58 -18.20 -9.44
C THR A 293 1.89 -18.14 -8.65
N PHE A 294 2.89 -18.92 -9.05
CA PHE A 294 4.25 -18.75 -8.52
C PHE A 294 4.81 -17.41 -9.03
N ASN A 295 5.17 -16.50 -8.11
CA ASN A 295 5.68 -15.16 -8.44
C ASN A 295 7.12 -15.19 -8.98
N GLY A 296 7.37 -15.99 -10.01
CA GLY A 296 8.66 -16.15 -10.66
C GLY A 296 8.54 -16.91 -11.97
N TYR A 297 9.51 -16.70 -12.85
CA TYR A 297 9.62 -17.43 -14.10
C TYR A 297 10.49 -18.67 -13.92
N SER A 298 10.14 -19.73 -14.62
CA SER A 298 10.98 -20.91 -14.76
C SER A 298 11.33 -21.11 -16.23
N TYR A 299 12.43 -21.82 -16.48
CA TYR A 299 12.91 -22.09 -17.83
C TYR A 299 12.79 -23.58 -18.13
N ASN A 300 12.47 -23.91 -19.38
CA ASN A 300 12.45 -25.30 -19.81
C ASN A 300 13.90 -25.80 -20.01
N HIS A 301 14.42 -26.52 -19.02
CA HIS A 301 15.79 -27.07 -19.07
C HIS A 301 15.94 -28.30 -19.98
N GLU A 302 14.84 -28.96 -20.38
CA GLU A 302 14.87 -30.17 -21.21
C GLU A 302 14.82 -29.85 -22.71
N ALA A 303 14.20 -28.74 -23.08
CA ALA A 303 13.99 -28.35 -24.48
C ALA A 303 15.15 -27.55 -25.10
N TYR A 304 16.27 -27.35 -24.40
CA TYR A 304 17.28 -26.37 -24.83
C TYR A 304 18.75 -26.81 -24.66
N GLU A 305 19.62 -26.16 -25.44
CA GLU A 305 21.07 -26.36 -25.45
C GLU A 305 21.72 -25.96 -24.10
N ARG A 306 22.80 -26.64 -23.74
CA ARG A 306 23.54 -26.34 -22.51
C ARG A 306 24.12 -24.93 -22.59
N SER A 307 24.19 -24.25 -21.44
CA SER A 307 24.86 -22.94 -21.35
C SER A 307 26.29 -23.02 -21.88
N PRO A 308 26.81 -21.94 -22.50
CA PRO A 308 28.23 -21.87 -22.87
C PRO A 308 29.13 -22.26 -21.69
N ASP A 309 30.06 -23.17 -21.94
CA ASP A 309 31.01 -23.63 -20.93
C ASP A 309 32.28 -22.79 -21.04
N ILE A 310 32.62 -22.07 -19.96
CA ILE A 310 33.83 -21.22 -19.89
C ILE A 310 35.11 -21.98 -20.29
N ARG A 311 35.16 -23.31 -20.09
CA ARG A 311 36.30 -24.15 -20.46
C ARG A 311 36.51 -24.26 -21.98
N ASN A 312 35.53 -23.86 -22.78
CA ASN A 312 35.62 -23.84 -24.24
C ASN A 312 36.17 -22.51 -24.79
N TYR A 313 36.46 -21.52 -23.94
CA TYR A 313 36.91 -20.18 -24.32
C TYR A 313 38.30 -19.89 -23.75
N HIS A 314 39.12 -19.16 -24.51
CA HIS A 314 40.39 -18.62 -24.01
C HIS A 314 40.15 -17.31 -23.24
N GLU A 315 41.05 -16.93 -22.33
CA GLU A 315 40.90 -15.69 -21.54
C GLU A 315 40.80 -14.42 -22.42
N SER A 316 41.39 -14.46 -23.63
CA SER A 316 41.28 -13.37 -24.61
C SER A 316 39.88 -13.22 -25.22
N ASP A 317 39.02 -14.22 -25.06
CA ASP A 317 37.74 -14.34 -25.77
C ASP A 317 36.54 -14.20 -24.81
N TYR A 318 36.76 -13.66 -23.60
CA TYR A 318 35.68 -13.48 -22.61
C TYR A 318 34.55 -12.57 -23.10
N ASP A 319 34.85 -11.58 -23.93
CA ASP A 319 33.80 -10.77 -24.57
C ASP A 319 32.89 -11.62 -25.47
N GLN A 320 33.41 -12.69 -26.08
CA GLN A 320 32.60 -13.62 -26.88
C GLN A 320 31.79 -14.54 -25.99
N LEU A 321 32.38 -15.06 -24.90
CA LEU A 321 31.66 -15.84 -23.90
C LEU A 321 30.47 -15.06 -23.32
N ASP A 322 30.66 -13.77 -23.01
CA ASP A 322 29.59 -12.92 -22.49
C ASP A 322 28.44 -12.77 -23.50
N ARG A 323 28.77 -12.56 -24.80
CA ARG A 323 27.77 -12.50 -25.88
C ARG A 323 27.03 -13.83 -26.05
N ASP A 324 27.75 -14.95 -26.09
CA ASP A 324 27.14 -16.27 -26.27
C ASP A 324 26.27 -16.63 -25.06
N HIS A 325 26.66 -16.19 -23.86
CA HIS A 325 25.86 -16.36 -22.65
C HIS A 325 24.63 -15.43 -22.64
N GLU A 326 24.72 -14.22 -23.16
CA GLU A 326 23.57 -13.32 -23.33
C GLU A 326 22.58 -13.88 -24.35
N GLU A 327 23.04 -14.31 -25.53
CA GLU A 327 22.22 -14.97 -26.55
C GLU A 327 21.54 -16.23 -26.00
N TRP A 328 22.30 -17.06 -25.26
CA TRP A 328 21.74 -18.19 -24.53
C TRP A 328 20.71 -17.73 -23.50
N ALA A 329 20.99 -16.70 -22.71
CA ALA A 329 20.11 -16.25 -21.64
C ALA A 329 18.76 -15.73 -22.17
N GLU A 330 18.78 -14.99 -23.29
CA GLU A 330 17.62 -14.42 -23.98
C GLU A 330 16.85 -15.46 -24.80
N GLY A 331 17.54 -16.44 -25.40
CA GLY A 331 16.93 -17.48 -26.22
C GLY A 331 16.20 -18.59 -25.44
N ARG A 332 16.33 -18.64 -24.11
CA ARG A 332 15.72 -19.69 -23.28
C ARG A 332 14.19 -19.60 -23.27
N PRO A 333 13.48 -20.70 -23.60
CA PRO A 333 12.03 -20.76 -23.48
C PRO A 333 11.58 -20.58 -22.03
N ILE A 334 10.77 -19.55 -21.80
CA ILE A 334 10.13 -19.27 -20.51
C ILE A 334 8.89 -20.15 -20.36
N ILE A 335 8.77 -20.83 -19.22
CA ILE A 335 7.52 -21.48 -18.81
C ILE A 335 6.72 -20.43 -18.04
N LEU A 336 5.54 -20.09 -18.57
CA LEU A 336 4.63 -19.19 -17.90
C LEU A 336 4.19 -19.79 -16.56
N PRO A 337 4.09 -18.97 -15.49
CA PRO A 337 3.55 -19.43 -14.21
C PRO A 337 2.17 -20.06 -14.38
N HIS A 338 1.92 -21.13 -13.66
CA HIS A 338 0.62 -21.81 -13.61
C HIS A 338 -0.04 -21.59 -12.26
N ILE A 339 -1.34 -21.89 -12.20
CA ILE A 339 -2.12 -21.84 -10.98
C ILE A 339 -1.58 -22.79 -9.92
N GLN A 340 -1.34 -22.26 -8.72
CA GLN A 340 -0.87 -23.05 -7.59
C GLN A 340 -2.01 -23.82 -6.92
N ASP A 341 -1.66 -24.86 -6.14
CA ASP A 341 -2.55 -25.47 -5.14
C ASP A 341 -3.91 -26.00 -5.65
N GLY A 342 -4.05 -26.26 -6.95
CA GLY A 342 -5.29 -26.74 -7.55
C GLY A 342 -6.37 -25.68 -7.72
N GLY A 343 -6.05 -24.39 -7.55
CA GLY A 343 -6.95 -23.27 -7.82
C GLY A 343 -7.45 -22.54 -6.59
N TYR A 344 -8.46 -21.70 -6.78
CA TYR A 344 -9.02 -20.86 -5.73
C TYR A 344 -9.67 -21.70 -4.63
N LYS A 345 -9.31 -21.41 -3.37
CA LYS A 345 -9.89 -22.01 -2.17
C LYS A 345 -10.90 -21.04 -1.58
N ALA A 346 -12.17 -21.43 -1.49
CA ALA A 346 -13.22 -20.58 -0.90
C ALA A 346 -12.86 -20.20 0.55
N GLY A 347 -13.12 -18.95 0.95
CA GLY A 347 -12.77 -18.42 2.27
C GLY A 347 -11.32 -17.94 2.41
N SER A 348 -10.45 -18.17 1.41
CA SER A 348 -9.03 -17.80 1.52
C SER A 348 -8.79 -16.29 1.45
N LEU A 349 -9.57 -15.55 0.67
CA LEU A 349 -9.42 -14.10 0.54
C LEU A 349 -9.94 -13.35 1.77
N GLU A 350 -10.95 -13.88 2.44
CA GLU A 350 -11.64 -13.29 3.57
C GLU A 350 -10.83 -13.38 4.87
N LYS A 351 -9.85 -14.29 4.91
CA LYS A 351 -9.06 -14.59 6.09
C LYS A 351 -8.21 -13.39 6.51
N ARG A 352 -8.69 -12.64 7.50
CA ARG A 352 -8.03 -11.47 8.11
C ARG A 352 -8.16 -11.56 9.61
N ASP A 353 -7.46 -12.54 10.18
CA ASP A 353 -7.55 -12.92 11.59
C ASP A 353 -7.06 -11.80 12.51
N ILE A 354 -6.10 -11.00 12.04
CA ILE A 354 -5.53 -9.89 12.79
C ILE A 354 -6.07 -8.58 12.25
N LYS A 355 -6.70 -7.75 13.09
CA LYS A 355 -7.19 -6.42 12.71
C LYS A 355 -6.24 -5.32 13.16
N TYR A 356 -5.98 -4.38 12.27
CA TYR A 356 -5.33 -3.12 12.64
C TYR A 356 -6.41 -2.10 13.01
N THR A 357 -6.30 -1.47 14.18
CA THR A 357 -7.22 -0.40 14.58
C THR A 357 -6.51 0.92 14.81
N LEU A 358 -7.17 2.02 14.41
CA LEU A 358 -6.76 3.40 14.63
C LEU A 358 -7.43 4.03 15.86
N ARG A 359 -8.31 3.33 16.57
CA ARG A 359 -8.94 3.83 17.80
C ARG A 359 -7.91 4.29 18.83
N GLY A 360 -8.10 5.49 19.36
CA GLY A 360 -7.19 6.10 20.34
C GLY A 360 -5.78 6.37 19.81
N ARG A 361 -5.57 6.34 18.48
CA ARG A 361 -4.27 6.60 17.86
C ARG A 361 -4.25 7.96 17.17
N THR A 362 -3.04 8.49 17.01
CA THR A 362 -2.78 9.69 16.22
C THR A 362 -2.34 9.30 14.81
N ILE A 363 -3.03 9.81 13.80
CA ILE A 363 -2.60 9.79 12.40
C ILE A 363 -1.62 10.94 12.23
N GLN A 364 -0.39 10.59 11.87
CA GLN A 364 0.70 11.53 11.62
C GLN A 364 1.18 11.36 10.19
N THR A 365 1.56 12.45 9.53
CA THR A 365 2.45 12.32 8.38
C THR A 365 3.87 12.10 8.91
N PRO A 366 4.63 11.15 8.35
CA PRO A 366 5.92 10.80 8.91
C PRO A 366 6.90 11.98 8.87
N GLU A 367 7.39 12.38 10.05
CA GLU A 367 8.66 13.09 10.20
C GLU A 367 9.68 12.19 10.91
N GLU A 368 9.27 11.53 12.01
CA GLU A 368 10.01 10.43 12.66
C GLU A 368 9.02 9.58 13.49
N PRO A 369 8.45 8.47 12.97
CA PRO A 369 7.61 7.62 13.79
C PRO A 369 8.43 6.98 14.92
N THR A 370 8.11 7.28 16.17
CA THR A 370 8.65 6.54 17.33
C THR A 370 7.82 5.28 17.54
N TYR A 371 8.41 4.13 17.23
CA TYR A 371 7.83 2.83 17.57
C TYR A 371 8.26 2.44 18.99
N SER A 372 7.30 2.04 19.83
CA SER A 372 7.63 1.26 21.03
C SER A 372 8.24 -0.07 20.60
N GLY A 373 9.38 -0.41 21.18
CA GLY A 373 10.30 -1.47 20.73
C GLY A 373 9.74 -2.88 20.64
#